data_AF-A0A5C7PTM5-F1
#
_entry.id   AF-A0A5C7PTM5-F1
#
_cell.length_a   1.000
_cell.length_b   1.000
_cell.length_c   1.000
_cell.angle_alpha   90.00
_cell.angle_beta   90.00
_cell.angle_gamma   90.00
#
_symmetry.space_group_name_H-M   'P 1'
#
loop_
_entity.id
_entity.type
_entity.pdbx_description
1 polymer ?
#
loop_
_entity_poly.entity_id
_entity_poly.type
_entity_poly.pdbx_seq_one_letter_code
_entity_poly.pdbx_strand_id
1 'polypeptide(L)'
;MSVVLPASAPLPPPTRLLSPPAWGGVIAALLAVAVLAPLLNLVVPEGSVFHLSDFAVALLGKIMCYAICALALDLIWGYTGILSLGHGLFFALGGYAMGMYLMREIGRDGQYRADMPDFMVFLNWKEYPWHWALSDSFAFQMAMVLLVPALLAFVFGFFAFRSRIKG
;
A
#
# COMPACT_ATOMS: atom_id res chain seq x y z
N MET A 1 -5.55 23.19 53.83
CA MET A 1 -6.70 23.13 52.90
C MET A 1 -6.36 22.14 51.81
N SER A 2 -6.83 20.91 51.92
CA SER A 2 -6.70 19.86 50.91
C SER A 2 -7.72 20.10 49.81
N VAL A 3 -7.26 20.41 48.60
CA VAL A 3 -8.11 20.50 47.40
C VAL A 3 -8.57 19.08 47.07
N VAL A 4 -9.85 18.78 47.34
CA VAL A 4 -10.49 17.55 46.89
C VAL A 4 -10.75 17.70 45.40
N LEU A 5 -10.01 16.98 44.57
CA LEU A 5 -10.29 16.90 43.14
C LEU A 5 -11.66 16.22 42.94
N PRO A 6 -12.57 16.79 42.13
CA PRO A 6 -13.85 16.15 41.86
C PRO A 6 -13.62 14.78 41.21
N ALA A 7 -14.46 13.80 41.57
CA ALA A 7 -14.43 12.46 41.01
C ALA A 7 -14.50 12.53 39.47
N SER A 8 -13.58 11.86 38.78
CA SER A 8 -13.55 11.82 37.32
C SER A 8 -14.87 11.24 36.79
N ALA A 9 -15.56 12.01 35.95
CA ALA A 9 -16.77 11.55 35.27
C ALA A 9 -16.47 10.26 34.49
N PRO A 10 -17.37 9.26 34.49
CA PRO A 10 -17.19 8.03 33.73
C PRO A 10 -17.10 8.36 32.24
N LEU A 11 -16.10 7.81 31.56
CA LEU A 11 -15.94 7.97 30.12
C LEU A 11 -17.16 7.36 29.39
N PRO A 12 -17.70 8.02 28.36
CA PRO A 12 -18.75 7.43 27.55
C PRO A 12 -18.27 6.12 26.93
N PRO A 13 -19.15 5.10 26.82
CA PRO A 13 -18.77 3.83 26.22
C PRO A 13 -18.38 4.03 24.75
N PRO A 14 -17.38 3.30 24.24
CA PRO A 14 -16.99 3.40 22.85
C PRO A 14 -18.16 3.02 21.94
N THR A 15 -18.66 3.98 21.17
CA THR A 15 -19.68 3.75 20.15
C THR A 15 -19.04 3.10 18.93
N ARG A 16 -19.54 1.92 18.54
CA ARG A 16 -19.09 1.27 17.29
C ARG A 16 -19.55 2.12 16.11
N LEU A 17 -18.64 2.39 15.16
CA LEU A 17 -18.96 3.15 13.94
C LEU A 17 -20.03 2.45 13.08
N LEU A 18 -19.93 1.12 12.96
CA LEU A 18 -20.86 0.27 12.21
C LEU A 18 -21.27 -0.94 13.06
N SER A 19 -22.47 -1.46 12.80
CA SER A 19 -22.94 -2.71 13.39
C SER A 19 -22.18 -3.93 12.81
N PRO A 20 -22.08 -5.05 13.54
CA PRO A 20 -21.46 -6.28 13.01
C PRO A 20 -21.97 -6.73 11.62
N PRO A 21 -23.28 -6.72 11.32
CA PRO A 21 -23.75 -7.09 9.98
C PRO A 21 -23.34 -6.07 8.90
N ALA A 22 -23.25 -4.78 9.25
CA ALA A 22 -22.79 -3.76 8.31
C ALA A 22 -21.31 -3.96 7.95
N TRP A 23 -20.46 -4.30 8.91
CA TRP A 23 -19.06 -4.70 8.65
C TRP A 23 -18.98 -5.95 7.76
N GLY A 24 -19.85 -6.93 7.98
CA GLY A 24 -19.97 -8.09 7.10
C GLY A 24 -20.30 -7.70 5.65
N GLY A 25 -21.23 -6.76 5.46
CA GLY A 25 -21.57 -6.22 4.15
C GLY A 25 -20.40 -5.52 3.45
N VAL A 26 -19.62 -4.71 4.18
CA VAL A 26 -18.43 -4.04 3.62
C VAL A 26 -17.38 -5.06 3.18
N ILE A 27 -17.07 -6.06 4.03
CA ILE A 27 -16.11 -7.11 3.70
C ILE A 27 -16.59 -7.92 2.49
N ALA A 28 -17.88 -8.28 2.44
CA ALA A 28 -18.46 -9.00 1.32
C ALA A 28 -18.36 -8.18 0.02
N ALA A 29 -18.63 -6.88 0.06
CA ALA A 29 -18.49 -6.00 -1.10
C ALA A 29 -17.04 -5.92 -1.58
N LEU A 30 -16.08 -5.77 -0.66
CA LEU A 30 -14.65 -5.74 -1.01
C LEU A 30 -14.18 -7.05 -1.63
N LEU A 31 -14.57 -8.19 -1.04
CA LEU A 31 -14.25 -9.52 -1.59
C LEU A 31 -14.93 -9.74 -2.94
N ALA A 32 -16.18 -9.30 -3.10
CA ALA A 32 -16.89 -9.38 -4.36
C ALA A 32 -16.15 -8.61 -5.45
N VAL A 33 -15.70 -7.37 -5.18
CA VAL A 33 -14.91 -6.60 -6.16
C VAL A 33 -13.57 -7.28 -6.44
N ALA A 34 -12.85 -7.74 -5.41
CA ALA A 34 -11.54 -8.38 -5.55
C ALA A 34 -11.57 -9.68 -6.36
N VAL A 35 -12.69 -10.40 -6.33
CA VAL A 35 -12.86 -11.69 -7.03
C VAL A 35 -13.56 -11.51 -8.37
N LEU A 36 -14.65 -10.74 -8.43
CA LEU A 36 -15.44 -10.58 -9.65
C LEU A 36 -14.68 -9.81 -10.73
N ALA A 37 -13.89 -8.79 -10.37
CA ALA A 37 -13.15 -8.03 -11.37
C ALA A 37 -12.17 -8.89 -12.20
N PRO A 38 -11.27 -9.70 -11.61
CA PRO A 38 -10.42 -10.60 -12.38
C PRO A 38 -11.20 -11.76 -13.03
N LEU A 39 -12.25 -12.28 -12.40
CA LEU A 39 -13.08 -13.32 -13.02
C LEU A 39 -13.78 -12.84 -14.29
N LEU A 40 -14.34 -11.64 -14.28
CA LEU A 40 -15.00 -11.04 -15.44
C LEU A 40 -13.99 -10.68 -16.55
N ASN A 41 -12.73 -10.44 -16.21
CA ASN A 41 -11.67 -10.26 -17.21
C ASN A 41 -11.23 -11.59 -17.84
N LEU A 42 -11.09 -12.66 -17.05
CA LEU A 42 -10.54 -13.94 -17.52
C LEU A 42 -11.58 -14.90 -18.14
N VAL A 43 -12.82 -14.91 -17.63
CA VAL A 43 -13.83 -15.92 -18.00
C VAL A 43 -14.80 -15.41 -19.07
N VAL A 44 -15.11 -14.11 -19.06
CA VAL A 44 -16.11 -13.54 -19.97
C VAL A 44 -15.46 -13.20 -21.31
N PRO A 45 -16.03 -13.64 -22.45
CA PRO A 45 -15.51 -13.32 -23.77
C PRO A 45 -15.48 -11.81 -24.05
N GLU A 46 -14.46 -11.33 -24.76
CA GLU A 46 -14.22 -9.91 -25.06
C GLU A 46 -15.40 -9.18 -25.71
N GLY A 47 -16.24 -9.90 -26.46
CA GLY A 47 -17.43 -9.32 -27.13
C GLY A 47 -18.65 -9.11 -26.22
N SER A 48 -18.59 -9.51 -24.95
CA SER A 48 -19.69 -9.38 -24.00
C SER A 48 -19.66 -8.02 -23.29
N VAL A 49 -20.84 -7.45 -23.02
CA VAL A 49 -21.00 -6.20 -22.25
C VAL A 49 -20.44 -6.32 -20.81
N PHE A 50 -20.33 -7.53 -20.29
CA PHE A 50 -19.80 -7.80 -18.94
C PHE A 50 -18.30 -8.06 -18.90
N HIS A 51 -17.60 -8.06 -20.04
CA HIS A 51 -16.15 -8.24 -20.07
C HIS A 51 -15.44 -7.01 -19.50
N LEU A 52 -14.55 -7.24 -18.53
CA LEU A 52 -13.69 -6.22 -17.98
C LEU A 52 -12.33 -6.28 -18.70
N SER A 53 -11.96 -5.21 -19.41
CA SER A 53 -10.66 -5.12 -20.06
C SER A 53 -9.51 -5.02 -19.06
N ASP A 54 -8.30 -5.40 -19.48
CA ASP A 54 -7.09 -5.30 -18.66
C ASP A 54 -6.87 -3.87 -18.14
N PHE A 55 -7.18 -2.87 -18.99
CA PHE A 55 -7.15 -1.47 -18.60
C PHE A 55 -8.11 -1.16 -17.44
N ALA A 56 -9.35 -1.66 -17.50
CA ALA A 56 -10.34 -1.42 -16.46
C ALA A 56 -9.94 -2.09 -15.14
N VAL A 57 -9.41 -3.33 -15.19
CA VAL A 57 -8.89 -4.02 -14.00
C VAL A 57 -7.70 -3.28 -13.41
N ALA A 58 -6.74 -2.84 -14.24
CA ALA A 58 -5.58 -2.08 -13.79
C ALA A 58 -5.98 -0.72 -13.20
N LEU A 59 -6.95 -0.03 -13.81
CA LEU A 59 -7.47 1.25 -13.31
C LEU A 59 -8.20 1.06 -11.98
N LEU A 60 -9.03 0.03 -11.86
CA LEU A 60 -9.71 -0.32 -10.62
C LEU A 60 -8.72 -0.59 -9.49
N GLY A 61 -7.69 -1.41 -9.76
CA GLY A 61 -6.61 -1.68 -8.81
C GLY A 61 -5.92 -0.39 -8.34
N LYS A 62 -5.60 0.52 -9.28
CA LYS A 62 -5.00 1.82 -8.98
C LYS A 62 -5.90 2.68 -8.08
N ILE A 63 -7.20 2.76 -8.38
CA ILE A 63 -8.16 3.51 -7.57
C ILE A 63 -8.28 2.91 -6.16
N MET A 64 -8.31 1.58 -6.04
CA MET A 64 -8.33 0.90 -4.74
C MET A 64 -7.07 1.18 -3.91
N CYS A 65 -5.89 1.19 -4.53
CA CYS A 65 -4.66 1.58 -3.84
C CYS A 65 -4.77 3.01 -3.27
N TYR A 66 -5.24 3.98 -4.05
CA TYR A 66 -5.44 5.34 -3.56
C TYR A 66 -6.53 5.44 -2.50
N ALA A 67 -7.61 4.65 -2.61
CA ALA A 67 -8.67 4.60 -1.61
C ALA A 67 -8.17 4.08 -0.25
N ILE A 68 -7.29 3.05 -0.25
CA ILE A 68 -6.65 2.56 0.99
C ILE A 68 -5.79 3.66 1.62
N CYS A 69 -5.01 4.39 0.83
CA CYS A 69 -4.22 5.53 1.34
C CYS A 69 -5.11 6.63 1.92
N ALA A 70 -6.21 6.98 1.24
CA ALA A 70 -7.17 7.97 1.71
C ALA A 70 -7.85 7.53 3.02
N LEU A 71 -8.30 6.27 3.10
CA LEU A 71 -8.88 5.68 4.31
C LEU A 71 -7.87 5.65 5.47
N ALA A 72 -6.61 5.31 5.22
CA ALA A 72 -5.59 5.31 6.27
C ALA A 72 -5.37 6.72 6.86
N LEU A 73 -5.36 7.75 6.02
CA LEU A 73 -5.26 9.14 6.47
C LEU A 73 -6.52 9.60 7.23
N ASP A 74 -7.70 9.21 6.76
CA ASP A 74 -8.98 9.50 7.43
C ASP A 74 -9.05 8.85 8.81
N LEU A 75 -8.59 7.59 8.95
CA LEU A 75 -8.58 6.91 10.24
C LEU A 75 -7.56 7.51 11.21
N ILE A 76 -6.33 7.79 10.76
CA ILE A 76 -5.28 8.31 11.64
C ILE A 76 -5.57 9.75 12.05
N TRP A 77 -5.78 10.65 11.09
CA TRP A 77 -6.03 12.05 11.39
C TRP A 77 -7.50 12.28 11.76
N GLY A 78 -8.42 11.86 10.92
CA GLY A 78 -9.85 12.14 11.08
C GLY A 78 -10.48 11.46 12.29
N TYR A 79 -10.22 10.16 12.51
CA TYR A 79 -10.80 9.43 13.64
C TYR A 79 -9.95 9.49 14.91
N THR A 80 -8.64 9.22 14.84
CA THR A 80 -7.81 9.18 16.07
C THR A 80 -7.23 10.52 16.50
N GLY A 81 -7.21 11.54 15.63
CA GLY A 81 -6.61 12.84 15.93
C GLY A 81 -5.08 12.81 16.07
N ILE A 82 -4.42 11.73 15.64
CA ILE A 82 -2.97 11.56 15.73
C ILE A 82 -2.33 11.97 14.40
N LEU A 83 -1.21 12.68 14.45
CA LEU A 83 -0.41 12.98 13.25
C LEU A 83 0.33 11.70 12.79
N SER A 84 0.15 11.33 11.51
CA SER A 84 0.88 10.21 10.93
C SER A 84 2.36 10.56 10.77
N LEU A 85 3.26 9.89 11.50
CA LEU A 85 4.72 10.07 11.45
C LEU A 85 5.39 9.49 10.18
N GLY A 86 4.69 9.46 9.05
CA GLY A 86 5.23 8.92 7.80
C GLY A 86 5.26 7.39 7.72
N HIS A 87 4.42 6.68 8.47
CA HIS A 87 4.35 5.21 8.43
C HIS A 87 4.14 4.64 7.01
N GLY A 88 3.39 5.36 6.16
CA GLY A 88 3.19 5.01 4.76
C GLY A 88 4.47 5.00 3.92
N LEU A 89 5.51 5.73 4.31
CA LEU A 89 6.82 5.73 3.63
C LEU A 89 7.48 4.35 3.67
N PHE A 90 7.49 3.71 4.84
CA PHE A 90 8.09 2.38 5.01
C PHE A 90 7.37 1.33 4.17
N PHE A 91 6.03 1.39 4.15
CA PHE A 91 5.21 0.53 3.29
C PHE A 91 5.48 0.80 1.80
N ALA A 92 5.55 2.07 1.38
CA ALA A 92 5.81 2.45 0.00
C ALA A 92 7.19 1.97 -0.49
N LEU A 93 8.22 2.05 0.36
CA LEU A 93 9.57 1.56 0.02
C LEU A 93 9.59 0.05 -0.17
N GLY A 94 8.95 -0.72 0.72
CA GLY A 94 8.82 -2.16 0.57
C GLY A 94 7.98 -2.54 -0.66
N GLY A 95 6.83 -1.89 -0.83
CA GLY A 95 5.95 -2.10 -1.99
C GLY A 95 6.62 -1.75 -3.33
N TYR A 96 7.43 -0.69 -3.37
CA TYR A 96 8.19 -0.30 -4.55
C TYR A 96 9.27 -1.33 -4.89
N ALA A 97 10.01 -1.84 -3.89
CA ALA A 97 10.95 -2.93 -4.11
C ALA A 97 10.22 -4.17 -4.68
N MET A 98 9.13 -4.63 -4.06
CA MET A 98 8.39 -5.77 -4.62
C MET A 98 7.80 -5.48 -6.01
N GLY A 99 7.29 -4.27 -6.23
CA GLY A 99 6.74 -3.83 -7.51
C GLY A 99 7.76 -3.88 -8.64
N MET A 100 9.03 -3.53 -8.37
CA MET A 100 10.11 -3.65 -9.34
C MET A 100 10.36 -5.11 -9.75
N TYR A 101 10.32 -6.06 -8.80
CA TYR A 101 10.45 -7.49 -9.12
C TYR A 101 9.28 -7.98 -9.96
N LEU A 102 8.04 -7.65 -9.58
CA LEU A 102 6.85 -8.04 -10.35
C LEU A 102 6.83 -7.43 -11.75
N MET A 103 7.26 -6.17 -11.93
CA MET A 103 7.37 -5.55 -13.25
C MET A 103 8.42 -6.21 -14.13
N ARG A 104 9.47 -6.80 -13.54
CA ARG A 104 10.49 -7.55 -14.28
C ARG A 104 9.98 -8.92 -14.70
N GLU A 105 9.19 -9.58 -13.86
CA GLU A 105 8.53 -10.86 -14.18
C GLU A 105 7.52 -10.73 -15.33
N ILE A 106 6.87 -9.57 -15.51
CA ILE A 106 6.05 -9.30 -16.70
C ILE A 106 6.89 -9.36 -17.97
N GLY A 107 8.08 -8.75 -17.97
CA GLY A 107 9.04 -8.81 -19.06
C GLY A 107 8.42 -8.65 -20.45
N ARG A 108 8.54 -9.71 -21.28
CA ARG A 108 8.12 -9.71 -22.69
C ARG A 108 6.59 -9.72 -22.89
N ASP A 109 5.83 -9.96 -21.84
CA ASP A 109 4.37 -9.83 -21.86
C ASP A 109 3.94 -8.36 -21.74
N GLY A 110 4.89 -7.44 -21.51
CA GLY A 110 4.68 -6.00 -21.55
C GLY A 110 4.48 -5.44 -22.96
N GLN A 111 4.08 -4.16 -23.02
CA GLN A 111 3.75 -3.45 -24.26
C GLN A 111 4.93 -3.42 -25.24
N TYR A 112 6.15 -3.26 -24.75
CA TYR A 112 7.35 -3.15 -25.60
C TYR A 112 8.03 -4.50 -25.86
N ARG A 113 7.51 -5.60 -25.29
CA ARG A 113 8.03 -6.97 -25.45
C ARG A 113 9.54 -7.11 -25.19
N ALA A 114 10.04 -6.33 -24.24
CA ALA A 114 11.44 -6.31 -23.85
C ALA A 114 11.64 -7.08 -22.54
N ASP A 115 12.85 -7.53 -22.26
CA ASP A 115 13.17 -8.20 -20.98
C ASP A 115 13.23 -7.20 -19.80
N MET A 116 13.01 -5.91 -20.06
CA MET A 116 13.05 -4.80 -19.11
C MET A 116 11.65 -4.19 -18.92
N PRO A 117 11.31 -3.70 -17.72
CA PRO A 117 10.04 -3.03 -17.48
C PRO A 117 9.72 -1.92 -18.48
N ASP A 118 8.45 -1.88 -18.91
CA ASP A 118 7.98 -0.95 -19.95
C ASP A 118 8.29 0.53 -19.65
N PHE A 119 8.28 0.94 -18.38
CA PHE A 119 8.60 2.32 -18.01
C PHE A 119 10.07 2.68 -18.25
N MET A 120 11.01 1.74 -18.09
CA MET A 120 12.42 1.96 -18.37
C MET A 120 12.66 2.03 -19.88
N VAL A 121 11.96 1.18 -20.65
CA VAL A 121 11.99 1.22 -22.12
C VAL A 121 11.44 2.56 -22.62
N PHE A 122 10.31 3.01 -22.06
CA PHE A 122 9.71 4.31 -22.35
C PHE A 122 10.66 5.48 -22.04
N LEU A 123 11.43 5.40 -20.95
CA LEU A 123 12.47 6.37 -20.59
C LEU A 123 13.77 6.21 -21.40
N ASN A 124 13.79 5.35 -22.43
CA ASN A 124 14.92 5.07 -23.33
C ASN A 124 16.17 4.49 -22.63
N TRP A 125 15.97 3.74 -21.56
CA TRP A 125 17.04 2.99 -20.91
C TRP A 125 17.47 1.81 -21.80
N LYS A 126 18.76 1.44 -21.74
CA LYS A 126 19.34 0.33 -22.52
C LYS A 126 19.77 -0.85 -21.65
N GLU A 127 20.03 -0.58 -20.38
CA GLU A 127 20.48 -1.55 -19.40
C GLU A 127 19.98 -1.14 -18.02
N TYR A 128 19.93 -2.10 -17.09
CA TYR A 128 19.51 -1.82 -15.73
C TYR A 128 20.54 -0.96 -15.00
N PRO A 129 20.11 0.00 -14.17
CA PRO A 129 21.03 0.64 -13.25
C PRO A 129 21.55 -0.38 -12.24
N TRP A 130 22.75 -0.12 -11.73
CA TRP A 130 23.44 -1.00 -10.78
C TRP A 130 22.59 -1.44 -9.57
N HIS A 131 21.72 -0.57 -9.05
CA HIS A 131 20.86 -0.88 -7.90
C HIS A 131 19.65 -1.76 -8.24
N TRP A 132 19.27 -1.86 -9.53
CA TRP A 132 18.21 -2.77 -10.00
C TRP A 132 18.76 -3.96 -10.80
N ALA A 133 20.07 -4.07 -10.97
CA ALA A 133 20.67 -5.16 -11.74
C ALA A 133 20.26 -6.55 -11.21
N LEU A 134 20.18 -6.72 -9.89
CA LEU A 134 19.79 -7.98 -9.21
C LEU A 134 18.28 -8.13 -8.93
N SER A 135 17.44 -7.28 -9.54
CA SER A 135 15.98 -7.31 -9.32
C SER A 135 15.28 -8.56 -9.88
N ASP A 136 15.99 -9.48 -10.52
CA ASP A 136 15.54 -10.82 -10.94
C ASP A 136 15.61 -11.83 -9.80
N SER A 137 16.43 -11.58 -8.77
CA SER A 137 16.53 -12.49 -7.63
C SER A 137 15.44 -12.19 -6.60
N PHE A 138 14.51 -13.12 -6.44
CA PHE A 138 13.47 -13.03 -5.42
C PHE A 138 14.04 -12.81 -4.01
N ALA A 139 15.11 -13.54 -3.65
CA ALA A 139 15.75 -13.42 -2.34
C ALA A 139 16.37 -12.04 -2.13
N PHE A 140 17.01 -11.48 -3.15
CA PHE A 140 17.56 -10.13 -3.10
C PHE A 140 16.44 -9.10 -2.92
N GLN A 141 15.34 -9.24 -3.66
CA GLN A 141 14.24 -8.30 -3.54
C GLN A 141 13.55 -8.39 -2.17
N MET A 142 13.34 -9.59 -1.65
CA MET A 142 12.82 -9.78 -0.28
C MET A 142 13.73 -9.18 0.77
N ALA A 143 15.05 -9.30 0.59
CA ALA A 143 16.00 -8.58 1.45
C ALA A 143 15.81 -7.07 1.32
N MET A 144 15.66 -6.49 0.12
CA MET A 144 15.41 -5.05 -0.05
C MET A 144 14.09 -4.60 0.60
N VAL A 145 13.01 -5.39 0.47
CA VAL A 145 11.70 -5.09 1.05
C VAL A 145 11.79 -4.92 2.58
N LEU A 146 12.68 -5.66 3.24
CA LEU A 146 12.89 -5.58 4.69
C LEU A 146 13.98 -4.57 5.05
N LEU A 147 15.14 -4.66 4.41
CA LEU A 147 16.34 -3.92 4.78
C LEU A 147 16.23 -2.43 4.43
N VAL A 148 15.61 -2.06 3.31
CA VAL A 148 15.52 -0.65 2.91
C VAL A 148 14.63 0.14 3.89
N PRO A 149 13.40 -0.29 4.21
CA PRO A 149 12.61 0.37 5.24
C PRO A 149 13.25 0.29 6.62
N ALA A 150 13.86 -0.84 7.00
CA ALA A 150 14.51 -1.01 8.30
C ALA A 150 15.73 -0.08 8.47
N LEU A 151 16.56 0.06 7.43
CA LEU A 151 17.70 0.96 7.45
C LEU A 151 17.25 2.42 7.59
N LEU A 152 16.21 2.82 6.86
CA LEU A 152 15.67 4.17 6.99
C LEU A 152 15.09 4.41 8.38
N ALA A 153 14.36 3.43 8.93
CA ALA A 153 13.82 3.49 10.28
C ALA A 153 14.94 3.57 11.33
N PHE A 154 16.04 2.83 11.11
CA PHE A 154 17.22 2.87 11.97
C PHE A 154 17.89 4.24 11.95
N VAL A 155 18.11 4.82 10.77
CA VAL A 155 18.70 6.16 10.63
C VAL A 155 17.81 7.19 11.32
N PHE A 156 16.51 7.18 11.04
CA PHE A 156 15.56 8.09 11.67
C PHE A 156 15.53 7.91 13.19
N GLY A 157 15.40 6.68 13.67
CA GLY A 157 15.38 6.36 15.09
C GLY A 157 16.67 6.77 15.80
N PHE A 158 17.83 6.52 15.18
CA PHE A 158 19.13 6.90 15.74
C PHE A 158 19.22 8.41 15.97
N PHE A 159 18.82 9.22 14.99
CA PHE A 159 18.83 10.67 15.14
C PHE A 159 17.74 11.18 16.09
N ALA A 160 16.53 10.60 16.03
CA ALA A 160 15.40 10.99 16.88
C ALA A 160 15.65 10.71 18.37
N PHE A 161 16.31 9.60 18.72
CA PHE A 161 16.63 9.29 20.12
C PHE A 161 17.92 9.96 20.62
N ARG A 162 18.83 10.33 19.70
CA ARG A 162 20.07 11.04 20.06
C ARG A 162 19.88 12.54 20.19
N SER A 163 18.90 13.12 19.49
CA SER A 163 18.47 14.49 19.77
C SER A 163 17.80 14.49 21.14
N ARG A 164 18.53 14.94 22.17
CA ARG A 164 17.98 15.23 23.50
C ARG A 164 16.99 16.39 23.38
N ILE A 165 15.82 16.17 22.77
CA ILE A 165 14.71 17.11 22.78
C ILE A 165 14.19 17.11 24.21
N LYS A 166 14.74 18.02 25.01
CA LYS A 166 14.08 18.47 26.23
C LYS A 166 12.88 19.25 25.74
N GLY A 167 11.70 18.66 25.89
CA GLY A 167 10.42 19.37 25.72
C GLY A 167 10.34 20.56 26.67
#